data_AF-A0A2V8T7L4-F1
#
_entry.id   AF-A0A2V8T7L4-F1
#
_cell.length_a   1.000
_cell.length_b   1.000
_cell.length_c   1.000
_cell.angle_alpha   90.00
_cell.angle_beta   90.00
_cell.angle_gamma   90.00
#
_symmetry.space_group_name_H-M   'P 1'
#
loop_
_entity.id
_entity.type
_entity.pdbx_description
1 polymer ?
#
loop_
_entity_poly.entity_id
_entity_poly.type
_entity_poly.pdbx_seq_one_letter_code
_entity_poly.pdbx_strand_id
1 'polypeptide(L)'
;NTNAYEGCACRFQLPSEGPAGSSRYFFIADQSTRAWMHIAGEDCELRLIGADHMGLKSKKGQSAYFRFVAPGVEVRVRMLVTRTSTYDVDYEPARYAIAVQVVKGNHRQTVRTTGACGC
;
A
#
# COMPACT_ATOMS: atom_id res chain seq x y z
N ASN A 1 2.93 8.43 -17.91
CA ASN A 1 2.66 9.67 -17.18
C ASN A 1 3.02 9.47 -15.72
N THR A 2 4.18 9.98 -15.29
CA THR A 2 4.79 9.68 -13.98
C THR A 2 4.89 10.89 -13.04
N ASN A 3 4.25 12.02 -13.38
CA ASN A 3 4.42 13.32 -12.70
C ASN A 3 3.18 13.77 -11.90
N ALA A 4 2.67 12.99 -10.95
CA ALA A 4 1.43 13.39 -10.24
C ALA A 4 1.42 13.21 -8.71
N TYR A 5 2.56 12.97 -8.05
CA TYR A 5 2.53 12.63 -6.62
C TYR A 5 3.56 13.42 -5.81
N GLU A 6 3.33 14.72 -5.65
CA GLU A 6 3.88 15.52 -4.54
C GLU A 6 3.12 15.11 -3.26
N GLY A 7 3.63 14.10 -2.56
CA GLY A 7 3.05 13.62 -1.30
C GLY A 7 3.65 12.29 -0.86
N CYS A 8 3.56 11.98 0.44
CA CYS A 8 4.00 10.68 0.96
C CYS A 8 3.32 9.54 0.20
N ALA A 9 4.09 8.51 -0.15
CA ALA A 9 3.65 7.43 -0.99
C ALA A 9 4.18 6.09 -0.49
N CYS A 10 3.33 5.06 -0.52
CA CYS A 10 3.78 3.68 -0.43
C CYS A 10 4.00 3.11 -1.83
N ARG A 11 5.15 2.48 -2.08
CA ARG A 11 5.46 1.76 -3.33
C ARG A 11 5.72 0.30 -3.05
N PHE A 12 5.07 -0.57 -3.82
CA PHE A 12 5.12 -2.03 -3.64
C PHE A 12 5.67 -2.74 -4.87
N GLN A 13 6.35 -3.85 -4.66
CA GLN A 13 6.99 -4.67 -5.70
C GLN A 13 6.63 -6.13 -5.54
N LEU A 14 6.03 -6.73 -6.58
CA LEU A 14 5.71 -8.15 -6.57
C LEU A 14 7.00 -8.98 -6.48
N PRO A 15 6.99 -10.15 -5.81
CA PRO A 15 8.17 -11.01 -5.73
C PRO A 15 8.75 -11.43 -7.10
N SER A 16 7.89 -11.50 -8.13
CA SER A 16 8.25 -11.87 -9.50
C SER A 16 8.78 -10.71 -10.34
N GLU A 17 8.70 -9.47 -9.85
CA GLU A 17 9.19 -8.29 -10.55
C GLU A 17 10.62 -8.04 -10.10
N GLY A 18 11.57 -8.14 -11.04
CA GLY A 18 12.96 -7.74 -10.79
C GLY A 18 13.08 -6.26 -10.40
N PRO A 19 14.27 -5.78 -10.03
CA PRO A 19 14.50 -4.40 -9.57
C PRO A 19 14.16 -3.29 -10.57
N ALA A 20 13.76 -3.63 -11.80
CA ALA A 20 13.42 -2.71 -12.88
C ALA A 20 12.02 -2.05 -12.79
N GLY A 21 11.32 -2.21 -11.66
CA GLY A 21 10.06 -1.51 -11.40
C GLY A 21 8.83 -2.30 -11.85
N SER A 22 7.86 -2.41 -10.93
CA SER A 22 6.52 -2.90 -11.23
C SER A 22 5.78 -1.90 -12.11
N SER A 23 4.94 -2.35 -13.04
CA SER A 23 3.92 -1.48 -13.67
C SER A 23 2.63 -1.41 -12.85
N ARG A 24 2.52 -2.16 -11.75
CA ARG A 24 1.31 -2.32 -10.92
C ARG A 24 1.51 -1.65 -9.57
N TYR A 25 1.58 -0.33 -9.59
CA TYR A 25 1.70 0.46 -8.37
C TYR A 25 0.39 0.44 -7.59
N PHE A 26 0.49 0.22 -6.28
CA PHE A 26 -0.54 0.60 -5.32
C PHE A 26 -0.04 1.84 -4.62
N PHE A 27 -0.71 2.97 -4.85
CA PHE A 27 -0.32 4.26 -4.30
C PHE A 27 -1.30 4.64 -3.18
N ILE A 28 -0.77 4.84 -1.98
CA ILE A 28 -1.48 5.53 -0.89
C ILE A 28 -0.89 6.94 -0.85
N ALA A 29 -1.69 7.96 -1.16
CA ALA A 29 -1.29 9.34 -0.90
C ALA A 29 -1.47 9.63 0.59
N ASP A 30 -0.36 10.01 1.23
CA ASP A 30 -0.23 10.69 2.52
C ASP A 30 -1.56 10.98 3.23
N GLN A 31 -1.97 10.05 4.10
CA GLN A 31 -3.04 10.26 5.09
C GLN A 31 -4.42 10.64 4.52
N SER A 32 -4.59 10.65 3.20
CA SER A 32 -5.82 11.03 2.56
C SER A 32 -6.63 9.78 2.26
N THR A 33 -7.95 9.94 2.31
CA THR A 33 -8.97 8.90 2.24
C THR A 33 -9.02 8.16 0.90
N ARG A 34 -7.95 8.19 0.10
CA ARG A 34 -7.91 7.73 -1.28
C ARG A 34 -6.64 6.92 -1.56
N ALA A 35 -6.78 5.90 -2.40
CA ALA A 35 -5.67 5.11 -2.94
C ALA A 35 -5.93 4.83 -4.41
N TRP A 36 -4.87 4.61 -5.19
CA TRP A 36 -4.97 4.25 -6.60
C TRP A 36 -4.36 2.87 -6.83
N MET A 37 -5.09 2.01 -7.54
CA MET A 37 -4.66 0.64 -7.83
C MET A 37 -5.11 0.20 -9.22
N HIS A 38 -4.22 -0.45 -9.95
CA HIS A 38 -4.57 -1.10 -11.22
C HIS A 38 -5.28 -2.44 -10.98
N ILE A 39 -6.58 -2.50 -11.25
CA ILE A 39 -7.45 -3.65 -10.98
C ILE A 39 -8.20 -4.03 -12.26
N ALA A 40 -8.03 -5.28 -12.70
CA ALA A 40 -8.70 -5.82 -13.90
C ALA A 40 -8.47 -5.01 -15.19
N GLY A 41 -7.26 -4.45 -15.37
CA GLY A 41 -6.90 -3.70 -16.59
C GLY A 41 -7.16 -2.19 -16.50
N GLU A 42 -7.69 -1.70 -15.39
CA GLU A 42 -8.08 -0.30 -15.22
C GLU A 42 -7.49 0.30 -13.94
N ASP A 43 -7.12 1.58 -13.98
CA ASP A 43 -6.72 2.32 -12.79
C ASP A 43 -7.97 2.71 -11.99
N CYS A 44 -8.08 2.16 -10.78
CA CYS A 44 -9.20 2.36 -9.89
C CYS A 44 -8.82 3.31 -8.76
N GLU A 45 -9.60 4.38 -8.61
CA GLU A 45 -9.59 5.20 -7.40
C GLU A 45 -10.39 4.50 -6.29
N LEU A 46 -9.78 4.31 -5.14
CA LEU A 46 -10.33 3.61 -3.99
C LEU A 46 -10.51 4.59 -2.84
N ARG A 47 -11.65 4.55 -2.16
CA ARG A 47 -11.92 5.36 -0.97
C ARG A 47 -11.70 4.55 0.30
N LEU A 48 -10.93 5.08 1.24
CA LEU A 48 -10.70 4.51 2.56
C LEU A 48 -12.00 4.52 3.37
N ILE A 49 -12.34 3.37 3.95
CA ILE A 49 -13.52 3.18 4.82
C ILE A 49 -13.16 2.63 6.20
N GLY A 50 -11.89 2.28 6.43
CA GLY A 50 -11.41 1.91 7.75
C GLY A 50 -9.91 1.70 7.74
N ALA A 51 -9.23 2.19 8.78
CA ALA A 51 -7.81 2.00 8.98
C ALA A 51 -7.52 1.79 10.46
N ASP A 52 -6.59 0.90 10.75
CA ASP A 52 -5.93 0.86 12.05
C ASP A 52 -4.83 1.94 12.04
N HIS A 53 -4.77 2.76 13.08
CA HIS A 53 -3.74 3.79 13.17
C HIS A 53 -2.35 3.14 13.32
N MET A 54 -1.51 3.37 12.32
CA MET A 54 -0.08 3.11 12.42
C MET A 54 0.59 4.43 12.77
N GLY A 55 1.09 4.54 14.00
CA GLY A 55 1.80 5.74 14.44
C GLY A 55 3.13 5.90 13.71
N LEU A 56 3.63 7.14 13.68
CA LEU A 56 4.95 7.49 13.11
C LEU A 56 6.10 6.64 13.68
N LYS A 57 5.95 6.14 14.92
CA LYS A 57 6.93 5.28 15.62
C LYS A 57 6.56 3.80 15.58
N SER A 58 6.27 3.28 14.39
CA SER A 58 5.90 1.87 14.20
C SER A 58 7.09 0.94 14.49
N LYS A 59 6.86 -0.15 15.23
CA LYS A 59 7.91 -1.12 15.60
C LYS A 59 7.96 -2.30 14.63
N LYS A 60 9.13 -2.93 14.46
CA LYS A 60 9.25 -4.21 13.75
C LYS A 60 8.28 -5.23 14.34
N GLY A 61 7.55 -5.93 13.49
CA GLY A 61 6.50 -6.88 13.89
C GLY A 61 5.10 -6.27 14.04
N GLN A 62 4.98 -4.93 14.08
CA GLN A 62 3.69 -4.26 14.13
C GLN A 62 2.96 -4.39 12.79
N SER A 63 1.65 -4.59 12.84
CA SER A 63 0.79 -4.62 11.66
C SER A 63 -0.17 -3.43 11.63
N ALA A 64 -0.49 -2.95 10.42
CA ALA A 64 -1.63 -2.08 10.16
C ALA A 64 -2.55 -2.71 9.12
N TYR A 65 -3.83 -2.35 9.23
CA TYR A 65 -4.87 -2.81 8.35
C TYR A 65 -5.61 -1.63 7.74
N PHE A 66 -5.87 -1.71 6.45
CA PHE A 66 -6.62 -0.70 5.70
C PHE A 66 -7.71 -1.38 4.88
N ARG A 67 -8.87 -0.72 4.80
CA ARG A 67 -10.02 -1.15 4.00
C ARG A 67 -10.42 -0.02 3.08
N PHE A 68 -10.45 -0.30 1.79
CA PHE A 68 -10.88 0.64 0.76
C PHE A 68 -12.01 0.05 -0.09
N VAL A 69 -12.78 0.93 -0.72
CA VAL A 69 -13.88 0.56 -1.62
C VAL A 69 -13.90 1.45 -2.86
N ALA A 70 -14.38 0.88 -3.95
CA ALA A 70 -14.87 1.57 -5.13
C ALA A 70 -16.14 0.86 -5.64
N PRO A 71 -16.88 1.38 -6.62
CA PRO A 71 -18.04 0.69 -7.17
C PRO A 71 -17.72 -0.75 -7.58
N GLY A 72 -18.34 -1.73 -6.91
CA GLY A 72 -18.12 -3.16 -7.16
C GLY A 72 -16.75 -3.71 -6.74
N VAL A 73 -15.92 -2.96 -6.02
CA VAL A 73 -14.57 -3.36 -5.59
C VAL A 73 -14.37 -3.12 -4.10
N GLU A 74 -13.90 -4.13 -3.37
CA GLU A 74 -13.41 -4.01 -2.00
C GLU A 74 -11.94 -4.40 -1.95
N VAL A 75 -11.12 -3.59 -1.28
CA VAL A 75 -9.69 -3.84 -1.10
C VAL A 75 -9.34 -3.86 0.38
N ARG A 76 -8.68 -4.93 0.82
CA ARG A 76 -8.13 -5.05 2.18
C ARG A 76 -6.62 -5.12 2.08
N VAL A 77 -5.93 -4.27 2.83
CA VAL A 77 -4.47 -4.24 2.89
C VAL A 77 -4.03 -4.53 4.31
N ARG A 78 -3.14 -5.50 4.46
CA ARG A 78 -2.39 -5.73 5.69
C ARG A 78 -0.93 -5.39 5.44
N MET A 79 -0.38 -4.49 6.23
CA MET A 79 1.04 -4.12 6.20
C MET A 79 1.70 -4.60 7.49
N LEU A 80 2.83 -5.31 7.37
CA LEU A 80 3.65 -5.75 8.49
C LEU A 80 5.02 -5.07 8.40
N VAL A 81 5.42 -4.36 9.46
CA VAL A 81 6.75 -3.75 9.54
C VAL A 81 7.81 -4.85 9.67
N THR A 82 8.64 -5.02 8.65
CA THR A 82 9.72 -6.03 8.64
C THR A 82 11.08 -5.45 9.00
N ARG A 83 11.26 -4.16 8.79
CA ARG A 83 12.44 -3.39 9.18
C ARG A 83 11.97 -2.04 9.71
N THR A 84 12.65 -1.48 10.69
CA THR A 84 12.50 -0.08 11.14
C THR A 84 13.69 0.75 10.66
N SER A 85 13.52 2.06 10.48
CA SER A 85 14.66 2.93 10.20
C SER A 85 15.55 2.96 11.45
N THR A 86 16.86 3.04 11.24
CA THR A 86 17.88 3.06 12.30
C THR A 86 18.34 4.47 12.64
N TYR A 87 17.79 5.50 12.00
CA TYR A 87 18.15 6.90 12.24
C TYR A 87 17.16 7.53 13.23
N ASP A 88 17.70 8.21 14.25
CA ASP A 88 16.94 8.95 15.27
C ASP A 88 16.14 10.15 14.70
N VAL A 89 16.43 10.54 13.46
CA VAL A 89 15.68 11.57 12.74
C VAL A 89 14.51 10.89 12.06
N ASP A 90 13.35 10.98 12.72
CA ASP A 90 12.03 10.60 12.22
C ASP A 90 11.90 10.98 10.72
N TYR A 91 11.65 10.02 9.82
CA TYR A 91 10.73 10.24 8.68
C TYR A 91 10.35 9.01 7.86
N GLU A 92 11.09 7.88 7.86
CA GLU A 92 10.73 6.76 6.98
C GLU A 92 10.54 5.41 7.69
N PRO A 93 9.38 4.77 7.55
CA PRO A 93 9.29 3.33 7.67
C PRO A 93 9.74 2.70 6.33
N ALA A 94 10.94 2.13 6.21
CA ALA A 94 11.35 0.86 6.80
C ALA A 94 10.44 -0.32 6.42
N ARG A 95 11.02 -1.20 5.61
CA ARG A 95 10.32 -2.11 4.69
C ARG A 95 9.14 -2.88 5.30
N TYR A 96 8.15 -3.12 4.44
CA TYR A 96 6.94 -3.84 4.77
C TYR A 96 6.82 -5.14 3.99
N ALA A 97 6.27 -6.16 4.66
CA ALA A 97 5.59 -7.27 4.01
C ALA A 97 4.11 -6.92 3.93
N ILE A 98 3.52 -7.01 2.75
CA ILE A 98 2.17 -6.54 2.49
C ILE A 98 1.35 -7.66 1.89
N ALA A 99 0.11 -7.79 2.35
CA ALA A 99 -0.91 -8.62 1.71
C ALA A 99 -2.06 -7.72 1.27
N VAL A 100 -2.33 -7.69 -0.04
CA VAL A 100 -3.45 -6.97 -0.64
C VAL A 100 -4.47 -8.00 -1.10
N GLN A 101 -5.68 -7.90 -0.59
CA GLN A 101 -6.81 -8.70 -1.04
C GLN A 101 -7.78 -7.80 -1.79
N VAL A 102 -8.13 -8.21 -3.01
CA VAL A 102 -9.09 -7.51 -3.86
C VAL A 102 -10.28 -8.43 -4.07
N VAL A 103 -11.48 -7.90 -3.88
CA VAL A 103 -12.75 -8.55 -4.19
C VAL A 103 -13.47 -7.69 -5.23
N LYS A 104 -13.83 -8.28 -6.38
CA LYS A 104 -14.63 -7.64 -7.45
C LYS A 104 -15.73 -8.61 -7.88
N GLY A 105 -16.98 -8.31 -7.51
CA GLY A 105 -18.10 -9.26 -7.67
C GLY A 105 -17.83 -10.58 -6.94
N ASN A 106 -17.89 -11.71 -7.67
CA ASN A 106 -17.62 -13.04 -7.12
C ASN A 106 -16.14 -13.45 -7.17
N HIS A 107 -15.27 -12.59 -7.70
CA HIS A 107 -13.84 -12.87 -7.78
C HIS A 107 -13.10 -12.29 -6.59
N ARG A 108 -12.23 -13.11 -6.00
CA ARG A 108 -11.34 -12.72 -4.91
C ARG A 108 -9.91 -13.11 -5.25
N GLN A 109 -9.01 -12.13 -5.17
CA GLN A 109 -7.58 -12.34 -5.36
C GLN A 109 -6.83 -11.85 -4.13
N THR A 110 -5.75 -12.52 -3.75
CA THR A 110 -4.83 -12.04 -2.72
C THR A 110 -3.41 -12.05 -3.27
N VAL A 111 -2.76 -10.92 -3.18
CA VAL A 111 -1.40 -10.66 -3.65
C VAL A 111 -0.53 -10.39 -2.43
N ARG A 112 0.62 -11.05 -2.36
CA ARG A 112 1.66 -10.78 -1.37
C ARG A 112 2.79 -10.04 -2.05
N THR A 113 3.24 -8.95 -1.42
CA THR A 113 4.21 -8.02 -1.98
C THR A 113 5.08 -7.45 -0.87
N THR A 114 6.16 -6.76 -1.23
CA THR A 114 6.97 -5.99 -0.28
C THR A 114 7.06 -4.55 -0.74
N GLY A 115 7.37 -3.64 0.17
CA GLY A 115 7.52 -2.26 -0.22
C GLY A 115 8.00 -1.34 0.88
N ALA A 116 8.02 -0.06 0.57
CA ALA A 116 8.43 1.01 1.47
C ALA A 116 7.47 2.19 1.29
N CYS A 117 7.34 3.00 2.33
CA CYS A 117 6.62 4.26 2.26
C CYS A 117 7.61 5.39 2.55
N GLY A 118 7.53 6.46 1.77
CA GLY A 118 8.41 7.62 1.91
C GLY A 118 7.68 8.91 1.62
N CYS A 119 8.17 9.98 2.25
CA CYS A 119 7.92 11.38 1.97
C CYS A 119 9.32 11.98 1.74
#